data_AF-A0A2N6BGL2-F1
#
_entry.id   AF-A0A2N6BGL2-F1
#
_cell.length_a   1.000
_cell.length_b   1.000
_cell.length_c   1.000
_cell.angle_alpha   90.00
_cell.angle_beta   90.00
_cell.angle_gamma   90.00
#
_symmetry.space_group_name_H-M   'P 1'
#
loop_
_entity.id
_entity.type
_entity.pdbx_description
1 polymer ?
#
loop_
_entity_poly.entity_id
_entity_poly.type
_entity_poly.pdbx_seq_one_letter_code
_entity_poly.pdbx_strand_id
1 'polypeptide(L)'
;MGENMIRGEDSQRTKGAGGEKEVYEYLRKSINSLLEVMGTLPLNPEEIDDEDLIGLDPLGIISGSFGQVLDHLKETNQRLKVAHEELRVFFDTAGVAIFVFDPSMNIIAKNSTAKGMLKKPDCKRCYEGICGEEAPPEGCTLISILETKKPLSAKEMDFGGNIYEVTGIPVMDDAGNIDHVVMTYSDVTARDNALKAMEQSEKKYRDLFENANDLIAAVSGKGEFLYVNNKWKDALEWSSDDITKANIIDTVAPEYKREFFQSMELLRENGGNVSMETSFLTLSGKKLILDGNVSISSEPGEEPFFRGIFRDITLQKKLEEESNKAQRLESVGFLAGGIAHDFNNLLTGILGNISLARLYREEGLDIEPKLADAEKAVIRAQNLTTQLLTFAKGGTPVKKLIKLNDLINDSANFATSNTGVTYKLDLE
;
A
#
# COMPACT_ATOMS: atom_id res chain seq x y z
N MET A 1 38.52 63.44 -104.03
CA MET A 1 38.95 64.81 -104.35
C MET A 1 37.71 65.66 -104.58
N GLY A 2 37.58 66.77 -103.84
CA GLY A 2 36.53 67.82 -103.92
C GLY A 2 35.25 67.44 -103.17
N GLU A 3 34.90 68.00 -102.00
CA GLU A 3 34.42 69.38 -101.70
C GLU A 3 33.24 69.81 -102.59
N ASN A 4 32.09 70.31 -102.11
CA ASN A 4 31.87 71.19 -100.96
C ASN A 4 30.40 71.17 -100.45
N MET A 5 30.24 71.59 -99.19
CA MET A 5 28.99 71.99 -98.52
C MET A 5 28.35 73.25 -99.15
N ILE A 6 27.03 73.41 -98.99
CA ILE A 6 26.40 74.47 -98.18
C ILE A 6 24.92 74.12 -97.89
N ARG A 7 24.55 74.36 -96.63
CA ARG A 7 23.26 74.15 -95.95
C ARG A 7 22.20 75.20 -96.32
N GLY A 8 20.95 74.77 -96.19
CA GLY A 8 19.78 75.60 -95.91
C GLY A 8 18.68 74.68 -95.36
N GLU A 9 18.61 74.55 -94.03
CA GLU A 9 17.62 73.74 -93.31
C GLU A 9 16.29 74.50 -93.22
N ASP A 10 15.26 73.91 -93.80
CA ASP A 10 13.86 74.27 -93.66
C ASP A 10 13.11 73.05 -93.10
N SER A 11 12.03 73.31 -92.34
CA SER A 11 11.01 72.34 -91.92
C SER A 11 11.37 71.36 -90.79
N GLN A 12 11.06 71.73 -89.53
CA GLN A 12 10.54 70.79 -88.51
C GLN A 12 9.89 71.50 -87.31
N ARG A 13 8.65 71.99 -87.47
CA ARG A 13 7.73 72.31 -86.35
C ARG A 13 6.29 72.19 -86.82
N THR A 14 5.66 71.01 -86.64
CA THR A 14 4.19 70.75 -86.60
C THR A 14 3.88 69.24 -86.58
N LYS A 15 4.38 68.49 -85.58
CA LYS A 15 4.00 67.08 -85.34
C LYS A 15 3.84 66.70 -83.84
N GLY A 16 3.66 67.67 -82.93
CA GLY A 16 3.70 67.44 -81.48
C GLY A 16 2.34 67.23 -80.77
N ALA A 17 1.27 67.94 -81.14
CA ALA A 17 0.10 68.09 -80.26
C ALA A 17 -0.91 66.93 -80.24
N GLY A 18 -0.90 66.03 -81.24
CA GLY A 18 -1.84 64.90 -81.30
C GLY A 18 -1.41 63.68 -80.47
N GLY A 19 -0.09 63.44 -80.36
CA GLY A 19 0.45 62.29 -79.64
C GLY A 19 0.44 62.44 -78.13
N GLU A 20 0.53 63.66 -77.60
CA GLU A 20 0.47 63.91 -76.14
C GLU A 20 -0.91 63.57 -75.59
N LYS A 21 -1.99 64.02 -76.24
CA LYS A 21 -3.37 63.78 -75.77
C LYS A 21 -3.75 62.29 -75.73
N GLU A 22 -3.33 61.51 -76.73
CA GLU A 22 -3.54 60.05 -76.75
C GLU A 22 -2.78 59.34 -75.60
N VAL A 23 -1.60 59.85 -75.23
CA VAL A 23 -0.81 59.32 -74.11
C VAL A 23 -1.49 59.60 -72.76
N TYR A 24 -2.06 60.79 -72.57
CA TYR A 24 -2.81 61.12 -71.34
C TYR A 24 -4.10 60.30 -71.19
N GLU A 25 -4.87 60.15 -72.27
CA GLU A 25 -6.06 59.30 -72.27
C GLU A 25 -5.72 57.83 -71.95
N TYR A 26 -4.62 57.31 -72.48
CA TYR A 26 -4.12 55.97 -72.17
C TYR A 26 -3.69 55.83 -70.70
N LEU A 27 -2.96 56.81 -70.17
CA LEU A 27 -2.52 56.85 -68.77
C LEU A 27 -3.70 56.83 -67.81
N ARG A 28 -4.67 57.73 -68.01
CA ARG A 28 -5.88 57.82 -67.17
C ARG A 28 -6.70 56.54 -67.25
N LYS A 29 -6.87 55.96 -68.43
CA LYS A 29 -7.55 54.65 -68.60
C LYS A 29 -6.84 53.53 -67.85
N SER A 30 -5.50 53.50 -67.90
CA SER A 30 -4.70 52.49 -67.21
C SER A 30 -4.76 52.64 -65.69
N ILE A 31 -4.70 53.88 -65.18
CA ILE A 31 -4.84 54.19 -63.75
C ILE A 31 -6.24 53.81 -63.25
N ASN A 32 -7.30 54.17 -63.98
CA ASN A 32 -8.67 53.80 -63.63
C ASN A 32 -8.87 52.28 -63.61
N SER A 33 -8.26 51.54 -64.55
CA SER A 33 -8.29 50.07 -64.53
C SER A 33 -7.61 49.49 -63.28
N LEU A 34 -6.51 50.09 -62.82
CA LEU A 34 -5.82 49.66 -61.60
C LEU A 34 -6.61 50.00 -60.33
N LEU A 35 -7.28 51.16 -60.29
CA LEU A 35 -8.17 51.55 -59.20
C LEU A 35 -9.37 50.59 -59.10
N GLU A 36 -9.97 50.21 -60.22
CA GLU A 36 -11.04 49.20 -60.26
C GLU A 36 -10.56 47.84 -59.72
N VAL A 37 -9.34 47.39 -60.04
CA VAL A 37 -8.75 46.15 -59.49
C VAL A 37 -8.56 46.23 -57.98
N MET A 38 -8.28 47.42 -57.43
CA MET A 38 -8.23 47.65 -55.98
C MET A 38 -9.62 47.80 -55.34
N GLY A 39 -10.70 47.75 -56.13
CA GLY A 39 -12.07 47.93 -55.66
C GLY A 39 -12.42 49.38 -55.33
N THR A 40 -11.70 50.36 -55.90
CA THR A 40 -11.93 51.79 -55.71
C THR A 40 -12.56 52.44 -56.95
N LEU A 41 -13.08 53.66 -56.80
CA LEU A 41 -13.72 54.40 -57.89
C LEU A 41 -12.67 54.97 -58.87
N PRO A 42 -12.99 55.07 -60.18
CA PRO A 42 -12.13 55.71 -61.17
C PRO A 42 -12.01 57.21 -60.92
N LEU A 43 -10.91 57.82 -61.38
CA LEU A 43 -10.65 59.25 -61.22
C LEU A 43 -11.64 60.09 -62.03
N ASN A 44 -12.26 61.08 -61.39
CA ASN A 44 -13.17 62.03 -62.03
C ASN A 44 -12.36 63.04 -62.89
N PRO A 45 -12.62 63.14 -64.22
CA PRO A 45 -11.91 64.08 -65.10
C PRO A 45 -12.14 65.56 -64.75
N GLU A 46 -13.20 65.90 -64.02
CA GLU A 46 -13.49 67.28 -63.60
C GLU A 46 -12.73 67.69 -62.32
N GLU A 47 -12.19 66.72 -61.57
CA GLU A 47 -11.53 66.97 -60.27
C GLU A 47 -9.99 66.98 -60.37
N ILE A 48 -9.42 66.26 -61.34
CA ILE A 48 -7.98 66.19 -61.57
C ILE A 48 -7.75 66.26 -63.08
N ASP A 49 -7.11 67.33 -63.54
CA ASP A 49 -6.74 67.50 -64.94
C ASP A 49 -5.55 66.62 -65.34
N ASP A 50 -5.23 66.57 -66.62
CA ASP A 50 -4.20 65.66 -67.15
C ASP A 50 -2.76 66.08 -66.75
N GLU A 51 -2.54 67.35 -66.42
CA GLU A 51 -1.22 67.87 -66.01
C GLU A 51 -0.95 67.55 -64.53
N ASP A 52 -1.96 67.73 -63.68
CA ASP A 52 -1.95 67.36 -62.26
C ASP A 52 -1.92 65.82 -62.06
N LEU A 53 -2.49 65.05 -62.99
CA LEU A 53 -2.47 63.58 -62.96
C LEU A 53 -1.03 63.02 -62.98
N ILE A 54 -0.10 63.65 -63.69
CA ILE A 54 1.30 63.23 -63.70
C ILE A 54 2.01 63.71 -62.44
N GLY A 55 1.72 64.94 -61.97
CA GLY A 55 2.35 65.51 -60.78
C GLY A 55 2.06 64.75 -59.49
N LEU A 56 0.91 64.08 -59.40
CA LEU A 56 0.49 63.28 -58.25
C LEU A 56 1.12 61.87 -58.19
N ASP A 57 1.82 61.42 -59.24
CA ASP A 57 2.34 60.04 -59.39
C ASP A 57 1.38 58.93 -58.91
N PRO A 58 0.15 58.87 -59.47
CA PRO A 58 -0.86 57.90 -59.07
C PRO A 58 -0.39 56.46 -59.31
N LEU A 59 0.44 56.22 -60.33
CA LEU A 59 1.04 54.90 -60.58
C LEU A 59 2.01 54.51 -59.46
N GLY A 60 2.85 55.43 -58.97
CA GLY A 60 3.70 55.21 -57.80
C GLY A 60 2.91 54.95 -56.52
N ILE A 61 1.83 55.70 -56.28
CA ILE A 61 0.95 55.51 -55.11
C ILE A 61 0.25 54.14 -55.17
N ILE A 62 -0.32 53.78 -56.32
CA ILE A 62 -0.97 52.49 -56.54
C ILE A 62 0.04 51.35 -56.40
N SER A 63 1.21 51.47 -57.04
CA SER A 63 2.28 50.47 -56.94
C SER A 63 2.79 50.31 -55.51
N GLY A 64 2.90 51.40 -54.74
CA GLY A 64 3.27 51.35 -53.32
C GLY A 64 2.21 50.65 -52.48
N SER A 65 0.93 50.91 -52.73
CA SER A 65 -0.19 50.28 -52.04
C SER A 65 -0.29 48.78 -52.34
N PHE A 66 -0.14 48.38 -53.61
CA PHE A 66 -0.06 46.97 -54.00
C PHE A 66 1.15 46.27 -53.40
N GLY A 67 2.30 46.95 -53.31
CA GLY A 67 3.48 46.46 -52.61
C GLY A 67 3.17 46.09 -51.17
N GLN A 68 2.50 46.98 -50.42
CA GLN A 68 2.09 46.73 -49.04
C GLN A 68 1.11 45.56 -48.91
N VAL A 69 0.12 45.43 -49.79
CA VAL A 69 -0.83 44.31 -49.78
C VAL A 69 -0.13 42.98 -50.06
N LEU A 70 0.78 42.96 -51.05
CA LEU A 70 1.55 41.76 -51.38
C LEU A 70 2.49 41.34 -50.25
N ASP A 71 3.14 42.31 -49.60
CA ASP A 71 4.00 42.04 -48.45
C ASP A 71 3.19 41.50 -47.26
N HIS A 72 2.02 42.09 -46.98
CA HIS A 72 1.11 41.59 -45.96
C HIS A 72 0.58 40.17 -46.26
N LEU A 73 0.24 39.88 -47.52
CA LEU A 73 -0.17 38.54 -47.94
C LEU A 73 0.97 37.53 -47.80
N LYS A 74 2.20 37.91 -48.16
CA LYS A 74 3.38 37.04 -47.97
C LYS A 74 3.63 36.78 -46.48
N GLU A 75 3.56 37.82 -45.64
CA GLU A 75 3.72 37.68 -44.20
C GLU A 75 2.64 36.79 -43.60
N THR A 76 1.38 36.97 -43.99
CA THR A 76 0.26 36.15 -43.51
C THR A 76 0.38 34.70 -43.92
N ASN A 77 0.74 34.43 -45.19
CA ASN A 77 0.98 33.07 -45.66
C ASN A 77 2.18 32.43 -44.95
N GLN A 78 3.24 33.19 -44.67
CA GLN A 78 4.40 32.69 -43.93
C GLN A 78 4.01 32.37 -42.48
N ARG A 79 3.25 33.23 -41.81
CA ARG A 79 2.72 32.99 -40.45
C ARG A 79 1.83 31.75 -40.41
N LEU A 80 0.93 31.60 -41.39
CA LEU A 80 0.06 30.42 -41.50
C LEU A 80 0.87 29.13 -41.70
N LYS A 81 1.91 29.18 -42.53
CA LYS A 81 2.81 28.06 -42.76
C LYS A 81 3.55 27.66 -41.48
N VAL A 82 4.12 28.64 -40.76
CA VAL A 82 4.81 28.39 -39.48
C VAL A 82 3.85 27.80 -38.45
N ALA A 83 2.67 28.39 -38.28
CA ALA A 83 1.66 27.87 -37.35
C ALA A 83 1.23 26.43 -37.71
N HIS A 84 1.09 26.11 -39.00
CA HIS A 84 0.76 24.75 -39.44
C HIS A 84 1.89 23.75 -39.15
N GLU A 85 3.15 24.15 -39.37
CA GLU A 85 4.33 23.34 -39.03
C GLU A 85 4.42 23.10 -37.51
N GLU A 86 4.19 24.12 -36.68
CA GLU A 86 4.16 24.00 -35.22
C GLU A 86 3.07 23.04 -34.74
N LEU A 87 1.84 23.18 -35.23
CA LEU A 87 0.73 22.29 -34.88
C LEU A 87 1.02 20.83 -35.26
N ARG A 88 1.66 20.62 -36.41
CA ARG A 88 2.07 19.28 -36.85
C ARG A 88 3.09 18.67 -35.91
N VAL A 89 4.04 19.46 -35.42
CA VAL A 89 5.03 18.99 -34.43
C VAL A 89 4.33 18.63 -33.11
N PHE A 90 3.42 19.46 -32.59
CA PHE A 90 2.66 19.12 -31.38
C PHE A 90 1.84 17.84 -31.53
N PHE A 91 1.18 17.69 -32.68
CA PHE A 91 0.42 16.49 -33.01
C PHE A 91 1.33 15.24 -33.00
N ASP A 92 2.48 15.29 -33.65
CA ASP A 92 3.42 14.17 -33.78
C ASP A 92 4.22 13.86 -32.50
N THR A 93 4.44 14.84 -31.63
CA THR A 93 5.20 14.67 -30.37
C THR A 93 4.33 14.33 -29.16
N ALA A 94 3.00 14.33 -29.34
CA ALA A 94 2.09 13.92 -28.28
C ALA A 94 2.41 12.48 -27.82
N GLY A 95 2.60 12.30 -26.51
CA GLY A 95 2.86 10.99 -25.89
C GLY A 95 1.67 10.04 -25.90
N VAL A 96 0.54 10.46 -26.48
CA VAL A 96 -0.67 9.66 -26.69
C VAL A 96 -0.88 9.43 -28.19
N ALA A 97 -1.50 8.31 -28.54
CA ALA A 97 -1.91 8.08 -29.92
C ALA A 97 -3.12 8.95 -30.24
N ILE A 98 -3.02 9.77 -31.27
CA ILE A 98 -4.11 10.65 -31.74
C ILE A 98 -4.53 10.19 -33.13
N PHE A 99 -5.83 9.90 -33.27
CA PHE A 99 -6.48 9.66 -34.55
C PHE A 99 -7.56 10.70 -34.80
N VAL A 100 -7.73 11.05 -36.06
CA VAL A 100 -8.84 11.88 -36.53
C VAL A 100 -9.64 11.07 -37.53
N PHE A 101 -10.95 11.00 -37.32
CA PHE A 101 -11.87 10.23 -38.14
C PHE A 101 -12.93 11.11 -38.78
N ASP A 102 -13.33 10.80 -40.02
CA ASP A 102 -14.54 11.38 -40.60
C ASP A 102 -15.83 10.68 -40.07
N PRO A 103 -17.04 11.19 -40.36
CA PRO A 103 -18.29 10.54 -39.95
C PRO A 103 -18.52 9.15 -40.56
N SER A 104 -17.78 8.83 -41.63
CA SER A 104 -17.75 7.50 -42.23
C SER A 104 -16.72 6.58 -41.55
N MET A 105 -16.11 6.98 -40.42
CA MET A 105 -15.11 6.20 -39.69
C MET A 105 -13.82 5.93 -40.49
N ASN A 106 -13.50 6.77 -41.48
CA ASN A 106 -12.21 6.72 -42.16
C ASN A 106 -11.16 7.47 -41.35
N ILE A 107 -9.93 6.95 -41.32
CA ILE A 107 -8.78 7.62 -40.69
C ILE A 107 -8.30 8.74 -41.62
N ILE A 108 -8.56 10.00 -41.25
CA ILE A 108 -8.14 11.17 -42.04
C ILE A 108 -6.80 11.75 -41.56
N ALA A 109 -6.46 11.59 -40.27
CA ALA A 109 -5.15 11.92 -39.74
C ALA A 109 -4.76 10.99 -38.58
N LYS A 110 -3.46 10.79 -38.39
CA LYS A 110 -2.87 10.01 -37.29
C LYS A 110 -1.48 10.52 -36.96
N ASN A 111 -1.16 10.64 -35.68
CA ASN A 111 0.16 11.10 -35.25
C ASN A 111 1.21 9.98 -35.26
N SER A 112 2.46 10.32 -34.99
CA SER A 112 3.57 9.36 -34.93
C SER A 112 3.29 8.19 -33.96
N THR A 113 2.79 8.47 -32.75
CA THR A 113 2.44 7.47 -31.73
C THR A 113 1.32 6.54 -32.20
N ALA A 114 0.28 7.08 -32.85
CA ALA A 114 -0.83 6.32 -33.39
C ALA A 114 -0.43 5.31 -34.47
N LYS A 115 0.66 5.54 -35.21
CA LYS A 115 1.16 4.58 -36.21
C LYS A 115 1.58 3.26 -35.59
N GLY A 116 2.16 3.29 -34.38
CA GLY A 116 2.56 2.08 -33.66
C GLY A 116 1.39 1.26 -33.13
N MET A 117 0.20 1.87 -33.00
CA MET A 117 -1.01 1.21 -32.49
C MET A 117 -1.78 0.45 -33.58
N LEU A 118 -1.58 0.78 -34.86
CA LEU A 118 -2.33 0.16 -35.96
C LEU A 118 -1.91 -1.30 -36.18
N LYS A 119 -2.87 -2.22 -36.09
CA LYS A 119 -2.71 -3.61 -36.53
C LYS A 119 -2.52 -3.71 -38.04
N LYS A 120 -3.17 -2.83 -38.80
CA LYS A 120 -3.05 -2.71 -40.27
C LYS A 120 -2.73 -1.25 -40.65
N PRO A 121 -1.48 -0.91 -41.01
CA PRO A 121 -1.06 0.47 -41.23
C PRO A 121 -1.69 1.15 -42.46
N ASP A 122 -2.07 0.35 -43.48
CA ASP A 122 -2.57 0.82 -44.78
C ASP A 122 -4.11 0.81 -44.92
N CYS A 123 -4.83 0.56 -43.82
CA CYS A 123 -6.29 0.59 -43.84
C CYS A 123 -6.84 2.02 -43.93
N LYS A 124 -8.01 2.16 -44.56
CA LYS A 124 -8.77 3.42 -44.53
C LYS A 124 -9.73 3.48 -43.35
N ARG A 125 -10.31 2.35 -42.95
CA ARG A 125 -11.35 2.27 -41.91
C ARG A 125 -10.74 2.06 -40.53
N CYS A 126 -11.25 2.76 -39.53
CA CYS A 126 -10.70 2.67 -38.17
C CYS A 126 -10.83 1.26 -37.56
N TYR A 127 -11.93 0.55 -37.82
CA TYR A 127 -12.18 -0.78 -37.24
C TYR A 127 -11.26 -1.86 -37.83
N GLU A 128 -10.86 -1.74 -39.11
CA GLU A 128 -9.85 -2.61 -39.71
C GLU A 128 -8.45 -2.34 -39.16
N GLY A 129 -8.14 -1.07 -38.92
CA GLY A 129 -6.82 -0.61 -38.51
C GLY A 129 -6.49 -0.80 -37.05
N ILE A 130 -7.43 -0.42 -36.19
CA ILE A 130 -7.25 -0.35 -34.74
C ILE A 130 -7.81 -1.62 -34.10
N CYS A 131 -9.06 -1.97 -34.41
CA CYS A 131 -9.71 -3.16 -33.83
C CYS A 131 -9.23 -4.45 -34.51
N GLY A 132 -8.92 -4.41 -35.81
CA GLY A 132 -8.55 -5.58 -36.61
C GLY A 132 -9.76 -6.37 -37.13
N GLU A 133 -10.95 -5.77 -37.08
CA GLU A 133 -12.23 -6.38 -37.42
C GLU A 133 -12.70 -5.95 -38.83
N GLU A 134 -13.68 -6.67 -39.41
CA GLU A 134 -14.31 -6.29 -40.69
C GLU A 134 -15.48 -5.31 -40.53
N ALA A 135 -15.95 -5.14 -39.30
CA ALA A 135 -17.00 -4.19 -38.92
C ALA A 135 -16.69 -3.58 -37.55
N PRO A 136 -17.31 -2.44 -37.20
CA PRO A 136 -17.15 -1.86 -35.86
C PRO A 136 -17.60 -2.85 -34.77
N PRO A 137 -16.80 -3.05 -33.71
CA PRO A 137 -17.15 -3.95 -32.62
C PRO A 137 -18.33 -3.42 -31.80
N GLU A 138 -19.03 -4.33 -31.13
CA GLU A 138 -20.09 -3.98 -30.19
C GLU A 138 -19.51 -3.09 -29.06
N GLY A 139 -20.19 -1.97 -28.75
CA GLY A 139 -19.68 -0.99 -27.79
C GLY A 139 -18.59 -0.05 -28.32
N CYS A 140 -18.42 0.08 -29.64
CA CYS A 140 -17.45 1.00 -30.23
C CYS A 140 -17.65 2.46 -29.77
N THR A 141 -16.65 3.02 -29.08
CA THR A 141 -16.64 4.42 -28.60
C THR A 141 -16.90 5.43 -29.72
N LEU A 142 -16.33 5.21 -30.91
CA LEU A 142 -16.53 6.12 -32.05
C LEU A 142 -17.99 6.16 -32.51
N ILE A 143 -18.66 5.00 -32.58
CA ILE A 143 -20.09 4.94 -32.94
C ILE A 143 -20.92 5.70 -31.90
N SER A 144 -20.70 5.45 -30.62
CA SER A 144 -21.41 6.15 -29.54
C SER A 144 -21.25 7.67 -29.64
N ILE A 145 -20.08 8.17 -30.01
CA ILE A 145 -19.86 9.61 -30.22
C ILE A 145 -20.59 10.11 -31.46
N LEU A 146 -20.57 9.37 -32.58
CA LEU A 146 -21.27 9.74 -33.80
C LEU A 146 -22.79 9.81 -33.61
N GLU A 147 -23.36 8.90 -32.81
CA GLU A 147 -24.79 8.86 -32.48
C GLU A 147 -25.19 9.95 -31.49
N THR A 148 -24.40 10.14 -30.42
CA THR A 148 -24.75 11.08 -29.33
C THR A 148 -24.33 12.52 -29.61
N LYS A 149 -23.40 12.74 -30.55
CA LYS A 149 -22.72 14.02 -30.81
C LYS A 149 -22.07 14.64 -29.56
N LYS A 150 -21.69 13.82 -28.57
CA LYS A 150 -21.10 14.28 -27.31
C LYS A 150 -19.70 13.69 -27.11
N PRO A 151 -18.81 14.38 -26.38
CA PRO A 151 -17.55 13.81 -25.94
C PRO A 151 -17.80 12.56 -25.08
N LEU A 152 -16.98 11.53 -25.29
CA LEU A 152 -17.00 10.29 -24.50
C LEU A 152 -15.60 9.96 -24.03
N SER A 153 -15.47 9.47 -22.80
CA SER A 153 -14.24 8.91 -22.25
C SER A 153 -14.52 7.50 -21.73
N ALA A 154 -13.77 6.53 -22.21
CA ALA A 154 -13.83 5.12 -21.83
C ALA A 154 -12.49 4.72 -21.22
N LYS A 155 -12.51 4.26 -19.97
CA LYS A 155 -11.26 4.17 -19.17
C LYS A 155 -10.42 2.93 -19.41
N GLU A 156 -10.95 1.89 -20.06
CA GLU A 156 -10.26 0.60 -20.14
C GLU A 156 -10.66 -0.11 -21.44
N MET A 157 -9.85 0.05 -22.49
CA MET A 157 -9.97 -0.74 -23.72
C MET A 157 -8.70 -1.58 -23.92
N ASP A 158 -8.86 -2.89 -23.93
CA ASP A 158 -7.78 -3.82 -24.26
C ASP A 158 -7.57 -3.88 -25.78
N PHE A 159 -6.40 -3.43 -26.22
CA PHE A 159 -5.94 -3.60 -27.59
C PHE A 159 -4.68 -4.47 -27.61
N GLY A 160 -4.88 -5.79 -27.64
CA GLY A 160 -3.78 -6.74 -27.83
C GLY A 160 -2.89 -6.91 -26.60
N GLY A 161 -3.46 -6.82 -25.40
CA GLY A 161 -2.79 -6.97 -24.10
C GLY A 161 -2.37 -5.65 -23.45
N ASN A 162 -2.52 -4.53 -24.17
CA ASN A 162 -2.30 -3.18 -23.62
C ASN A 162 -3.64 -2.52 -23.33
N ILE A 163 -3.73 -1.83 -22.20
CA ILE A 163 -4.93 -1.15 -21.74
C ILE A 163 -4.80 0.33 -22.09
N TYR A 164 -5.77 0.83 -22.85
CA TYR A 164 -5.83 2.23 -23.25
C TYR A 164 -7.02 2.93 -22.60
N GLU A 165 -6.77 4.14 -22.10
CA GLU A 165 -7.81 5.12 -21.83
C GLU A 165 -8.11 5.86 -23.13
N VAL A 166 -9.36 5.80 -23.58
CA VAL A 166 -9.79 6.32 -24.88
C VAL A 166 -10.72 7.49 -24.67
N THR A 167 -10.37 8.65 -25.21
CA THR A 167 -11.22 9.85 -25.16
C THR A 167 -11.48 10.34 -26.57
N GLY A 168 -12.75 10.59 -26.89
CA GLY A 168 -13.15 11.09 -28.19
C GLY A 168 -13.99 12.35 -28.09
N ILE A 169 -13.70 13.31 -28.98
CA ILE A 169 -14.35 14.61 -29.03
C ILE A 169 -14.84 14.85 -30.47
N PRO A 170 -16.15 15.04 -30.70
CA PRO A 170 -16.66 15.42 -32.01
C PRO A 170 -16.38 16.90 -32.27
N VAL A 171 -15.90 17.22 -33.46
CA VAL A 171 -15.75 18.57 -33.99
C VAL A 171 -16.89 18.82 -34.96
N MET A 172 -17.59 19.92 -34.78
CA MET A 172 -18.82 20.24 -35.50
C MET A 172 -18.55 21.26 -36.61
N ASP A 173 -19.27 21.15 -37.74
CA ASP A 173 -19.32 22.19 -38.77
C ASP A 173 -20.29 23.33 -38.40
N ASP A 174 -20.32 24.39 -39.22
CA ASP A 174 -21.22 25.54 -39.04
C ASP A 174 -22.71 25.17 -39.12
N ALA A 175 -23.04 24.00 -39.68
CA ALA A 175 -24.40 23.47 -39.80
C ALA A 175 -24.81 22.56 -38.62
N GLY A 176 -23.93 22.32 -37.65
CA GLY A 176 -24.19 21.45 -36.50
C GLY A 176 -24.11 19.94 -36.80
N ASN A 177 -23.47 19.55 -37.90
CA ASN A 177 -23.09 18.18 -38.20
C ASN A 177 -21.66 17.92 -37.73
N ILE A 178 -21.32 16.64 -37.51
CA ILE A 178 -19.95 16.27 -37.18
C ILE A 178 -19.12 16.42 -38.46
N ASP A 179 -18.10 17.29 -38.41
CA ASP A 179 -17.10 17.41 -39.47
C ASP A 179 -16.07 16.27 -39.33
N HIS A 180 -15.54 16.08 -38.13
CA HIS A 180 -14.64 14.98 -37.78
C HIS A 180 -14.65 14.67 -36.28
N VAL A 181 -14.07 13.54 -35.87
CA VAL A 181 -13.91 13.16 -34.46
C VAL A 181 -12.42 13.00 -34.16
N VAL A 182 -11.95 13.69 -33.12
CA VAL A 182 -10.59 13.52 -32.60
C VAL A 182 -10.62 12.52 -31.45
N MET A 183 -9.84 11.45 -31.56
CA MET A 183 -9.75 10.39 -30.57
C MET A 183 -8.31 10.26 -30.07
N THR A 184 -8.16 10.25 -28.75
CA THR A 184 -6.88 10.00 -28.07
C THR A 184 -6.91 8.64 -27.41
N TYR A 185 -5.79 7.94 -27.47
CA TYR A 185 -5.56 6.63 -26.85
C TYR A 185 -4.31 6.77 -25.99
N SER A 186 -4.49 6.79 -24.68
CA SER A 186 -3.40 6.87 -23.70
C SER A 186 -3.13 5.47 -23.15
N ASP A 187 -1.91 4.97 -23.31
CA ASP A 187 -1.52 3.68 -22.73
C ASP A 187 -1.44 3.81 -21.21
N VAL A 188 -2.30 3.08 -20.51
CA VAL A 188 -2.38 3.05 -19.04
C VAL A 188 -2.01 1.67 -18.49
N THR A 189 -1.46 0.78 -19.31
CA THR A 189 -1.15 -0.61 -18.96
C THR A 189 -0.26 -0.72 -17.72
N ALA A 190 0.83 0.05 -17.66
CA ALA A 190 1.74 0.01 -16.52
C ALA A 190 1.06 0.49 -15.22
N ARG A 191 0.20 1.51 -15.32
CA ARG A 191 -0.54 2.06 -14.18
C ARG A 191 -1.61 1.06 -13.69
N ASP A 192 -2.38 0.50 -14.60
CA ASP A 192 -3.41 -0.49 -14.29
C ASP A 192 -2.81 -1.76 -13.68
N ASN A 193 -1.73 -2.29 -14.26
CA ASN A 193 -1.03 -3.45 -13.71
C ASN A 193 -0.46 -3.16 -12.31
N ALA A 194 0.08 -1.96 -12.08
CA ALA A 194 0.55 -1.56 -10.75
C ALA A 194 -0.59 -1.47 -9.73
N LEU A 195 -1.75 -0.94 -10.11
CA LEU A 195 -2.94 -0.90 -9.26
C LEU A 195 -3.43 -2.31 -8.93
N LYS A 196 -3.60 -3.17 -9.94
CA LYS A 196 -4.01 -4.57 -9.75
C LYS A 196 -3.01 -5.34 -8.89
N ALA A 197 -1.71 -5.15 -9.11
CA ALA A 197 -0.67 -5.78 -8.28
C ALA A 197 -0.72 -5.28 -6.83
N MET A 198 -0.97 -3.99 -6.61
CA MET A 198 -1.14 -3.41 -5.28
C MET A 198 -2.37 -4.00 -4.58
N GLU A 199 -3.52 -4.07 -5.25
CA GLU A 199 -4.75 -4.67 -4.72
C GLU A 199 -4.57 -6.15 -4.37
N GLN A 200 -3.91 -6.92 -5.25
CA GLN A 200 -3.60 -8.33 -4.99
C GLN A 200 -2.66 -8.49 -3.80
N SER A 201 -1.66 -7.63 -3.70
CA SER A 201 -0.71 -7.61 -2.58
C SER A 201 -1.42 -7.27 -1.27
N GLU A 202 -2.26 -6.23 -1.26
CA GLU A 202 -3.07 -5.84 -0.10
C GLU A 202 -3.99 -6.98 0.35
N LYS A 203 -4.71 -7.59 -0.60
CA LYS A 203 -5.58 -8.74 -0.31
C LYS A 203 -4.81 -9.90 0.30
N LYS A 204 -3.62 -10.21 -0.24
CA LYS A 204 -2.75 -11.27 0.28
C LYS A 204 -2.28 -10.97 1.70
N TYR A 205 -1.84 -9.74 1.98
CA TYR A 205 -1.42 -9.36 3.33
C TYR A 205 -2.58 -9.35 4.33
N ARG A 206 -3.75 -8.86 3.92
CA ARG A 206 -4.97 -8.91 4.71
C ARG A 206 -5.36 -10.35 5.05
N ASP A 207 -5.29 -11.26 4.08
CA ASP A 207 -5.58 -12.68 4.30
C ASP A 207 -4.60 -13.33 5.30
N LEU A 208 -3.30 -13.06 5.18
CA LEU A 208 -2.29 -13.55 6.13
C LEU A 208 -2.50 -13.00 7.54
N PHE A 209 -2.85 -11.71 7.64
CA PHE A 209 -3.11 -11.05 8.91
C PHE A 209 -4.36 -11.63 9.59
N GLU A 210 -5.48 -11.74 8.85
CA GLU A 210 -6.75 -12.20 9.38
C GLU A 210 -6.75 -13.68 9.77
N ASN A 211 -6.00 -14.53 9.06
CA ASN A 211 -5.92 -15.96 9.32
C ASN A 211 -4.70 -16.38 10.17
N ALA A 212 -3.97 -15.43 10.74
CA ALA A 212 -2.87 -15.75 11.65
C ALA A 212 -3.40 -16.47 12.91
N ASN A 213 -2.66 -17.49 13.37
CA ASN A 213 -3.01 -18.24 14.60
C ASN A 213 -2.71 -17.47 15.88
N ASP A 214 -1.89 -16.43 15.79
CA ASP A 214 -1.53 -15.55 16.90
C ASP A 214 -2.50 -14.36 16.93
N LEU A 215 -2.76 -13.86 18.13
CA LEU A 215 -3.56 -12.67 18.39
C LEU A 215 -2.73 -11.45 17.96
N ILE A 216 -3.20 -10.69 16.97
CA ILE A 216 -2.49 -9.51 16.47
C ILE A 216 -3.35 -8.28 16.69
N ALA A 217 -2.78 -7.26 17.32
CA ALA A 217 -3.41 -5.96 17.53
C ALA A 217 -2.43 -4.82 17.29
N ALA A 218 -2.95 -3.69 16.81
CA ALA A 218 -2.29 -2.40 16.91
C ALA A 218 -3.15 -1.43 17.69
N VAL A 219 -2.51 -0.64 18.55
CA VAL A 219 -3.18 0.29 19.46
C VAL A 219 -2.48 1.64 19.45
N SER A 220 -3.26 2.72 19.56
CA SER A 220 -2.74 4.09 19.61
C SER A 220 -1.83 4.31 20.82
N GLY A 221 -1.14 5.44 20.88
CA GLY A 221 -0.38 5.86 22.07
C GLY A 221 -1.21 5.95 23.36
N LYS A 222 -2.55 5.99 23.25
CA LYS A 222 -3.48 5.97 24.39
C LYS A 222 -4.04 4.58 24.70
N GLY A 223 -3.72 3.58 23.89
CA GLY A 223 -4.19 2.19 24.04
C GLY A 223 -5.52 1.91 23.34
N GLU A 224 -6.03 2.80 22.48
CA GLU A 224 -7.23 2.57 21.68
C GLU A 224 -6.90 1.64 20.51
N PHE A 225 -7.76 0.66 20.21
CA PHE A 225 -7.51 -0.26 19.11
C PHE A 225 -7.59 0.44 17.75
N LEU A 226 -6.51 0.34 16.97
CA LEU A 226 -6.46 0.79 15.57
C LEU A 226 -6.93 -0.33 14.64
N TYR A 227 -6.43 -1.54 14.86
CA TYR A 227 -6.87 -2.75 14.17
C TYR A 227 -6.54 -4.00 14.99
N VAL A 228 -7.29 -5.07 14.76
CA VAL A 228 -7.02 -6.41 15.28
C VAL A 228 -7.38 -7.45 14.23
N ASN A 229 -6.77 -8.63 14.28
CA ASN A 229 -7.14 -9.74 13.38
C ASN A 229 -8.35 -10.53 13.89
N ASN A 230 -8.90 -11.41 13.05
CA ASN A 230 -9.99 -12.31 13.44
C ASN A 230 -9.65 -13.15 14.67
N LYS A 231 -8.41 -13.65 14.76
CA LYS A 231 -7.98 -14.45 15.92
C LYS A 231 -8.15 -13.69 17.24
N TRP A 232 -7.87 -12.39 17.27
CA TRP A 232 -8.10 -11.55 18.45
C TRP A 232 -9.57 -11.53 18.86
N LYS A 233 -10.47 -11.26 17.91
CA LYS A 233 -11.93 -11.24 18.12
C LYS A 233 -12.44 -12.58 18.64
N ASP A 234 -12.04 -13.67 17.98
CA ASP A 234 -12.50 -15.02 18.30
C ASP A 234 -11.98 -15.50 19.66
N ALA A 235 -10.69 -15.26 19.94
CA ALA A 235 -10.07 -15.73 21.17
C ALA A 235 -10.57 -14.96 22.40
N LEU A 236 -10.74 -13.63 22.28
CA LEU A 236 -11.23 -12.80 23.38
C LEU A 236 -12.75 -12.70 23.45
N GLU A 237 -13.48 -13.21 22.45
CA GLU A 237 -14.94 -13.15 22.38
C GLU A 237 -15.46 -11.70 22.25
N TRP A 238 -14.71 -10.84 21.55
CA TRP A 238 -15.03 -9.42 21.37
C TRP A 238 -15.52 -9.15 19.96
N SER A 239 -16.61 -8.38 19.84
CA SER A 239 -17.09 -7.90 18.54
C SER A 239 -16.29 -6.69 18.07
N SER A 240 -16.40 -6.35 16.78
CA SER A 240 -15.82 -5.11 16.24
C SER A 240 -16.33 -3.86 16.97
N ASP A 241 -17.60 -3.85 17.39
CA ASP A 241 -18.19 -2.73 18.14
C ASP A 241 -17.61 -2.61 19.55
N ASP A 242 -17.30 -3.74 20.21
CA ASP A 242 -16.65 -3.74 21.52
C ASP A 242 -15.24 -3.18 21.42
N ILE A 243 -14.49 -3.62 20.41
CA ILE A 243 -13.10 -3.20 20.15
C ILE A 243 -13.01 -1.69 19.95
N THR A 244 -13.94 -1.08 19.19
CA THR A 244 -13.92 0.38 18.94
C THR A 244 -14.15 1.23 20.20
N LYS A 245 -14.78 0.67 21.25
CA LYS A 245 -15.13 1.41 22.48
C LYS A 245 -14.19 1.13 23.64
N ALA A 246 -13.31 0.16 23.48
CA ALA A 246 -12.49 -0.38 24.57
C ALA A 246 -11.03 0.03 24.43
N ASN A 247 -10.32 -0.04 25.55
CA ASN A 247 -8.88 0.15 25.60
C ASN A 247 -8.19 -1.20 25.76
N ILE A 248 -6.96 -1.33 25.27
CA ILE A 248 -6.15 -2.54 25.44
C ILE A 248 -6.02 -2.93 26.91
N ILE A 249 -5.99 -1.98 27.84
CA ILE A 249 -5.89 -2.31 29.27
C ILE A 249 -7.14 -3.01 29.83
N ASP A 250 -8.28 -2.92 29.14
CA ASP A 250 -9.52 -3.59 29.52
C ASP A 250 -9.44 -5.10 29.24
N THR A 251 -8.60 -5.51 28.29
CA THR A 251 -8.35 -6.93 28.03
C THR A 251 -7.35 -7.52 29.02
N VAL A 252 -6.46 -6.74 29.63
CA VAL A 252 -5.40 -7.25 30.51
C VAL A 252 -5.97 -7.67 31.88
N ALA A 253 -5.63 -8.88 32.32
CA ALA A 253 -6.01 -9.40 33.63
C ALA A 253 -5.45 -8.50 34.77
N PRO A 254 -6.22 -8.24 35.85
CA PRO A 254 -5.86 -7.29 36.91
C PRO A 254 -4.45 -7.47 37.48
N GLU A 255 -4.02 -8.72 37.68
CA GLU A 255 -2.69 -9.05 38.21
C GLU A 255 -1.53 -8.70 37.26
N TYR A 256 -1.77 -8.66 35.94
CA TYR A 256 -0.76 -8.36 34.92
C TYR A 256 -0.75 -6.89 34.48
N LYS A 257 -1.76 -6.08 34.88
CA LYS A 257 -1.86 -4.67 34.44
C LYS A 257 -0.61 -3.85 34.75
N ARG A 258 -0.02 -4.03 35.94
CA ARG A 258 1.17 -3.26 36.35
C ARG A 258 2.38 -3.56 35.47
N GLU A 259 2.67 -4.83 35.25
CA GLU A 259 3.80 -5.26 34.42
C GLU A 259 3.59 -4.84 32.96
N PHE A 260 2.37 -5.00 32.44
CA PHE A 260 2.01 -4.55 31.10
C PHE A 260 2.25 -3.04 30.91
N PHE A 261 1.80 -2.20 31.84
CA PHE A 261 2.04 -0.75 31.79
C PHE A 261 3.54 -0.40 31.83
N GLN A 262 4.32 -1.07 32.69
CA GLN A 262 5.76 -0.83 32.78
C GLN A 262 6.46 -1.16 31.46
N SER A 263 6.08 -2.24 30.80
CA SER A 263 6.61 -2.60 29.49
C SER A 263 6.23 -1.60 28.40
N MET A 264 5.01 -1.07 28.42
CA MET A 264 4.59 -0.05 27.43
C MET A 264 5.35 1.26 27.62
N GLU A 265 5.62 1.67 28.87
CA GLU A 265 6.41 2.87 29.15
C GLU A 265 7.86 2.69 28.71
N LEU A 266 8.46 1.54 29.00
CA LEU A 266 9.81 1.22 28.57
C LEU A 266 9.98 1.30 27.04
N LEU A 267 8.99 0.80 26.29
CA LEU A 267 8.95 0.92 24.83
C LEU A 267 8.80 2.36 24.36
N ARG A 268 8.00 3.17 25.07
CA ARG A 268 7.79 4.58 24.74
C ARG A 268 9.07 5.39 24.89
N GLU A 269 9.84 5.11 25.94
CA GLU A 269 11.11 5.79 26.23
C GLU A 269 12.25 5.33 25.31
N ASN A 270 12.39 4.02 25.10
CA ASN A 270 13.58 3.45 24.46
C ASN A 270 13.36 3.01 23.00
N GLY A 271 12.11 2.97 22.54
CA GLY A 271 11.76 2.36 21.26
C GLY A 271 11.94 0.83 21.25
N GLY A 272 11.86 0.23 20.07
CA GLY A 272 12.19 -1.19 19.86
C GLY A 272 11.04 -2.16 20.14
N ASN A 273 11.38 -3.31 20.75
CA ASN A 273 10.44 -4.37 21.09
C ASN A 273 10.71 -4.96 22.50
N VAL A 274 9.68 -5.54 23.09
CA VAL A 274 9.75 -6.24 24.38
C VAL A 274 8.97 -7.54 24.29
N SER A 275 9.58 -8.64 24.76
CA SER A 275 8.90 -9.92 24.92
C SER A 275 8.25 -9.97 26.30
N MET A 276 7.03 -10.49 26.39
CA MET A 276 6.32 -10.65 27.66
C MET A 276 5.37 -11.84 27.65
N GLU A 277 5.25 -12.48 28.81
CA GLU A 277 4.13 -13.35 29.14
C GLU A 277 3.09 -12.50 29.88
N THR A 278 1.85 -12.51 29.42
CA THR A 278 0.75 -11.74 30.01
C THR A 278 -0.51 -12.60 30.07
N SER A 279 -1.56 -12.10 30.72
CA SER A 279 -2.86 -12.75 30.67
C SER A 279 -3.93 -11.75 30.25
N PHE A 280 -4.73 -12.15 29.26
CA PHE A 280 -5.92 -11.41 28.86
C PHE A 280 -7.19 -12.09 29.35
N LEU A 281 -8.25 -11.30 29.47
CA LEU A 281 -9.59 -11.72 29.81
C LEU A 281 -10.47 -11.67 28.57
N THR A 282 -11.20 -12.76 28.33
CA THR A 282 -12.29 -12.77 27.37
C THR A 282 -13.48 -11.95 27.88
N LEU A 283 -14.46 -11.66 27.03
CA LEU A 283 -15.69 -10.98 27.44
C LEU A 283 -16.46 -11.76 28.52
N SER A 284 -16.40 -13.11 28.50
CA SER A 284 -16.96 -13.98 29.54
C SER A 284 -16.13 -14.05 30.83
N GLY A 285 -14.97 -13.40 30.88
CA GLY A 285 -14.06 -13.39 32.04
C GLY A 285 -13.10 -14.58 32.11
N LYS A 286 -13.00 -15.40 31.06
CA LYS A 286 -12.01 -16.48 30.98
C LYS A 286 -10.61 -15.90 30.81
N LYS A 287 -9.63 -16.45 31.53
CA LYS A 287 -8.22 -16.09 31.39
C LYS A 287 -7.57 -16.85 30.24
N LEU A 288 -6.88 -16.12 29.37
CA LEU A 288 -5.93 -16.65 28.40
C LEU A 288 -4.52 -16.28 28.87
N ILE A 289 -3.60 -17.24 28.86
CA ILE A 289 -2.18 -16.99 29.11
C ILE A 289 -1.53 -16.83 27.75
N LEU A 290 -0.91 -15.67 27.56
CA LEU A 290 -0.37 -15.24 26.28
C LEU A 290 1.13 -15.01 26.41
N ASP A 291 1.89 -15.45 25.41
CA ASP A 291 3.31 -15.14 25.28
C ASP A 291 3.53 -14.46 23.93
N GLY A 292 4.27 -13.36 23.93
CA GLY A 292 4.36 -12.54 22.74
C GLY A 292 5.30 -11.36 22.84
N ASN A 293 5.31 -10.58 21.77
CA ASN A 293 6.11 -9.38 21.66
C ASN A 293 5.24 -8.15 21.41
N VAL A 294 5.64 -7.04 22.01
CA VAL A 294 5.09 -5.73 21.71
C VAL A 294 6.19 -4.84 21.16
N SER A 295 5.92 -4.14 20.07
CA SER A 295 6.82 -3.14 19.50
C SER A 295 6.12 -1.80 19.35
N ILE A 296 6.89 -0.72 19.30
CA ILE A 296 6.40 0.61 19.00
C ILE A 296 6.85 1.01 17.60
N SER A 297 5.94 1.64 16.86
CA SER A 297 6.17 2.17 15.51
C SER A 297 5.78 3.64 15.49
N SER A 298 6.58 4.47 14.84
CA SER A 298 6.25 5.87 14.56
C SER A 298 6.62 6.21 13.12
N GLU A 299 5.72 6.89 12.42
CA GLU A 299 6.00 7.50 11.11
C GLU A 299 6.12 9.02 11.27
N PRO A 300 6.95 9.71 10.47
CA PRO A 300 7.10 11.16 10.56
C PRO A 300 5.75 11.88 10.35
N GLY A 301 5.27 12.58 11.37
CA GLY A 301 4.00 13.30 11.33
C GLY A 301 2.79 12.52 11.85
N GLU A 302 2.96 11.25 12.24
CA GLU A 302 1.89 10.44 12.85
C GLU A 302 2.16 10.18 14.34
N GLU A 303 1.08 9.93 15.10
CA GLU A 303 1.21 9.51 16.50
C GLU A 303 1.82 8.10 16.59
N PRO A 304 2.76 7.86 17.52
CA PRO A 304 3.29 6.52 17.75
C PRO A 304 2.19 5.54 18.13
N PHE A 305 2.31 4.31 17.65
CA PHE A 305 1.39 3.23 17.98
C PHE A 305 2.14 1.95 18.34
N PHE A 306 1.51 1.13 19.18
CA PHE A 306 2.05 -0.15 19.61
C PHE A 306 1.46 -1.27 18.76
N ARG A 307 2.28 -2.27 18.43
CA ARG A 307 1.85 -3.51 17.77
C ARG A 307 2.17 -4.68 18.67
N GLY A 308 1.15 -5.45 19.03
CA GLY A 308 1.27 -6.66 19.83
C GLY A 308 0.98 -7.90 18.99
N ILE A 309 1.84 -8.91 19.10
CA ILE A 309 1.62 -10.25 18.55
C ILE A 309 1.73 -11.22 19.72
N PHE A 310 0.66 -11.95 20.01
CA PHE A 310 0.55 -12.80 21.18
C PHE A 310 0.05 -14.19 20.81
N ARG A 311 0.77 -15.21 21.26
CA ARG A 311 0.37 -16.61 21.12
C ARG A 311 -0.36 -17.08 22.37
N ASP A 312 -1.50 -17.74 22.18
CA ASP A 312 -2.19 -18.42 23.27
C ASP A 312 -1.44 -19.70 23.68
N ILE A 313 -0.85 -19.67 24.87
CA ILE A 313 -0.12 -20.79 25.48
C ILE A 313 -0.89 -21.41 26.66
N THR A 314 -2.18 -21.11 26.81
CA THR A 314 -3.02 -21.59 27.92
C THR A 314 -3.04 -23.12 27.99
N LEU A 315 -3.21 -23.79 26.85
CA LEU A 315 -3.21 -25.26 26.78
C LEU A 315 -1.82 -25.82 27.11
N GLN A 316 -0.76 -25.20 26.59
CA GLN A 316 0.61 -25.63 26.85
C GLN A 316 0.94 -25.56 28.35
N LYS A 317 0.61 -24.44 29.01
CA LYS A 317 0.84 -24.27 30.46
C LYS A 317 0.04 -25.29 31.28
N LYS A 318 -1.21 -25.59 30.89
CA LYS A 318 -2.01 -26.63 31.55
C LYS A 318 -1.38 -28.02 31.43
N LEU A 319 -0.94 -28.40 30.23
CA LEU A 319 -0.28 -29.68 30.00
C LEU A 319 1.06 -29.77 30.74
N GLU A 320 1.82 -28.68 30.79
CA GLU A 320 3.06 -28.61 31.56
C GLU A 320 2.81 -28.79 33.06
N GLU A 321 1.77 -28.16 33.60
CA GLU A 321 1.38 -28.32 35.00
C GLU A 321 0.90 -29.75 35.32
N GLU A 322 0.13 -30.36 34.43
CA GLU A 322 -0.31 -31.76 34.55
C GLU A 322 0.87 -32.74 34.50
N SER A 323 1.83 -32.52 33.58
CA SER A 323 3.06 -33.31 33.49
C SER A 323 3.90 -33.18 34.77
N ASN A 324 4.08 -31.95 35.27
CA ASN A 324 4.79 -31.71 36.52
C ASN A 324 4.11 -32.38 37.72
N LYS A 325 2.77 -32.41 37.76
CA LYS A 325 2.01 -33.16 38.77
C LYS A 325 2.23 -34.68 38.64
N ALA A 326 2.21 -35.22 37.42
CA ALA A 326 2.43 -36.64 37.17
C ALA A 326 3.85 -37.09 37.59
N GLN A 327 4.89 -36.33 37.24
CA GLN A 327 6.27 -36.63 37.62
C GLN A 327 6.46 -36.64 39.15
N ARG A 328 5.80 -35.70 39.85
CA ARG A 328 5.79 -35.67 41.33
C ARG A 328 5.11 -36.92 41.89
N LEU A 329 4.00 -37.36 41.31
CA LEU A 329 3.30 -38.58 41.73
C LEU A 329 4.14 -39.84 41.47
N GLU A 330 4.84 -39.91 40.34
CA GLU A 330 5.76 -41.02 40.02
C GLU A 330 6.93 -41.11 41.01
N SER A 331 7.51 -39.96 41.37
CA SER A 331 8.59 -39.88 42.38
C SER A 331 8.12 -40.37 43.76
N VAL A 332 6.88 -40.04 44.14
CA VAL A 332 6.24 -40.58 45.35
C VAL A 332 6.00 -42.08 45.22
N GLY A 333 5.60 -42.58 44.05
CA GLY A 333 5.40 -44.01 43.78
C GLY A 333 6.68 -44.83 43.94
N PHE A 334 7.83 -44.31 43.52
CA PHE A 334 9.13 -44.96 43.73
C PHE A 334 9.51 -45.04 45.22
N LEU A 335 9.29 -43.96 45.96
CA LEU A 335 9.56 -43.90 47.40
C LEU A 335 8.53 -44.73 48.20
N ALA A 336 7.31 -44.91 47.70
CA ALA A 336 6.23 -45.61 48.38
C ALA A 336 6.57 -47.07 48.71
N GLY A 337 7.39 -47.75 47.90
CA GLY A 337 7.88 -49.09 48.21
C GLY A 337 8.76 -49.13 49.47
N GLY A 338 9.71 -48.18 49.58
CA GLY A 338 10.57 -48.04 50.76
C GLY A 338 9.80 -47.55 52.00
N ILE A 339 8.89 -46.59 51.82
CA ILE A 339 8.02 -46.06 52.88
C ILE A 339 7.07 -47.14 53.42
N ALA A 340 6.46 -47.93 52.54
CA ALA A 340 5.57 -49.02 52.96
C ALA A 340 6.34 -50.08 53.77
N HIS A 341 7.56 -50.40 53.36
CA HIS A 341 8.46 -51.27 54.12
C HIS A 341 8.77 -50.68 55.50
N ASP A 342 9.13 -49.41 55.60
CA ASP A 342 9.45 -48.76 56.87
C ASP A 342 8.23 -48.62 57.79
N PHE A 343 7.04 -48.34 57.25
CA PHE A 343 5.78 -48.40 57.99
C PHE A 343 5.51 -49.79 58.55
N ASN A 344 5.66 -50.82 57.72
CA ASN A 344 5.46 -52.21 58.15
C ASN A 344 6.47 -52.61 59.25
N ASN A 345 7.71 -52.12 59.17
CA ASN A 345 8.71 -52.34 60.21
C ASN A 345 8.34 -51.68 61.54
N LEU A 346 7.86 -50.43 61.51
CA LEU A 346 7.40 -49.72 62.71
C LEU A 346 6.16 -50.39 63.31
N LEU A 347 5.18 -50.76 62.48
CA LEU A 347 3.97 -51.47 62.92
C LEU A 347 4.30 -52.83 63.53
N THR A 348 5.23 -53.58 62.92
CA THR A 348 5.72 -54.86 63.46
C THR A 348 6.42 -54.65 64.80
N GLY A 349 7.23 -53.59 64.94
CA GLY A 349 7.87 -53.22 66.19
C GLY A 349 6.87 -52.85 67.29
N ILE A 350 5.83 -52.09 66.96
CA ILE A 350 4.75 -51.74 67.90
C ILE A 350 4.02 -53.01 68.35
N LEU A 351 3.57 -53.82 67.40
CA LEU A 351 2.78 -55.03 67.69
C LEU A 351 3.60 -56.08 68.45
N GLY A 352 4.87 -56.26 68.09
CA GLY A 352 5.79 -57.18 68.76
C GLY A 352 6.02 -56.78 70.22
N ASN A 353 6.29 -55.49 70.49
CA ASN A 353 6.48 -55.01 71.86
C ASN A 353 5.20 -55.07 72.69
N ILE A 354 4.03 -54.75 72.12
CA ILE A 354 2.74 -54.93 72.81
C ILE A 354 2.49 -56.41 73.16
N SER A 355 2.81 -57.32 72.24
CA SER A 355 2.67 -58.76 72.47
C SER A 355 3.60 -59.26 73.58
N LEU A 356 4.85 -58.81 73.60
CA LEU A 356 5.80 -59.10 74.67
C LEU A 356 5.37 -58.51 76.02
N ALA A 357 4.84 -57.28 76.04
CA ALA A 357 4.32 -56.67 77.27
C ALA A 357 3.17 -57.50 77.88
N ARG A 358 2.30 -58.08 77.05
CA ARG A 358 1.23 -58.99 77.51
C ARG A 358 1.80 -60.26 78.14
N LEU A 359 2.81 -60.85 77.51
CA LEU A 359 3.47 -62.06 78.00
C LEU A 359 4.23 -61.79 79.32
N TYR A 360 4.94 -60.66 79.41
CA TYR A 360 5.65 -60.24 80.62
C TYR A 360 4.69 -60.01 81.79
N ARG A 361 3.51 -59.44 81.52
CA ARG A 361 2.45 -59.29 82.52
C ARG A 361 1.99 -60.64 83.08
N GLU A 362 1.82 -61.65 82.22
CA GLU A 362 1.41 -63.00 82.63
C GLU A 362 2.50 -63.70 83.47
N GLU A 363 3.77 -63.41 83.20
CA GLU A 363 4.93 -63.95 83.93
C GLU A 363 5.34 -63.12 85.18
N GLY A 364 4.65 -62.00 85.46
CA GLY A 364 4.97 -61.11 86.58
C GLY A 364 6.26 -60.30 86.41
N LEU A 365 6.74 -60.13 85.18
CA LEU A 365 7.91 -59.33 84.80
C LEU A 365 7.54 -57.85 84.56
N ASP A 366 8.54 -56.97 84.59
CA ASP A 366 8.35 -55.54 84.34
C ASP A 366 7.97 -55.24 82.88
N ILE A 367 6.79 -54.67 82.67
CA ILE A 367 6.20 -54.39 81.36
C ILE A 367 6.61 -53.03 80.79
N GLU A 368 7.05 -52.09 81.64
CA GLU A 368 7.32 -50.70 81.26
C GLU A 368 8.32 -50.57 80.11
N PRO A 369 9.43 -51.34 80.06
CA PRO A 369 10.39 -51.26 78.95
C PRO A 369 9.76 -51.57 77.58
N LYS A 370 8.80 -52.50 77.52
CA LYS A 370 8.15 -52.89 76.26
C LYS A 370 7.10 -51.88 75.82
N LEU A 371 6.35 -51.30 76.75
CA LEU A 371 5.43 -50.20 76.44
C LEU A 371 6.19 -48.96 75.94
N ALA A 372 7.31 -48.62 76.59
CA ALA A 372 8.16 -47.50 76.17
C ALA A 372 8.76 -47.70 74.76
N ASP A 373 9.17 -48.92 74.41
CA ASP A 373 9.68 -49.21 73.07
C ASP A 373 8.58 -49.20 71.98
N ALA A 374 7.36 -49.63 72.32
CA ALA A 374 6.19 -49.46 71.44
C ALA A 374 5.86 -47.98 71.22
N GLU A 375 5.90 -47.15 72.27
CA GLU A 375 5.67 -45.71 72.18
C GLU A 375 6.71 -45.01 71.30
N LYS A 376 8.00 -45.34 71.45
CA LYS A 376 9.06 -44.84 70.56
C LYS A 376 8.79 -45.16 69.09
N ALA A 377 8.28 -46.36 68.80
CA ALA A 377 7.94 -46.76 67.43
C ALA A 377 6.73 -45.97 66.88
N VAL A 378 5.74 -45.65 67.71
CA VAL A 378 4.62 -44.76 67.35
C VAL A 378 5.10 -43.35 67.03
N ILE A 379 5.98 -42.78 67.85
CA ILE A 379 6.56 -41.45 67.64
C ILE A 379 7.33 -41.40 66.30
N ARG A 380 8.10 -42.46 65.98
CA ARG A 380 8.77 -42.57 64.69
C ARG A 380 7.79 -42.61 63.51
N ALA A 381 6.67 -43.33 63.64
CA ALA A 381 5.63 -43.38 62.60
C ALA A 381 4.97 -42.01 62.38
N GLN A 382 4.72 -41.24 63.45
CA GLN A 382 4.20 -39.88 63.36
C GLN A 382 5.17 -38.92 62.65
N ASN A 383 6.46 -39.01 62.96
CA ASN A 383 7.50 -38.20 62.31
C ASN A 383 7.58 -38.50 60.80
N LEU A 384 7.54 -39.78 60.42
CA LEU A 384 7.52 -40.20 59.02
C LEU A 384 6.28 -39.67 58.28
N THR A 385 5.11 -39.73 58.91
CA THR A 385 3.85 -39.20 58.35
C THR A 385 3.90 -37.68 58.11
N THR A 386 4.54 -36.94 59.01
CA THR A 386 4.68 -35.48 58.91
C THR A 386 5.61 -35.07 57.76
N GLN A 387 6.71 -35.81 57.57
CA GLN A 387 7.62 -35.60 56.45
C GLN A 387 6.91 -35.84 55.09
N LEU A 388 6.12 -36.91 54.99
CA LEU A 388 5.31 -37.23 53.81
C LEU A 388 4.31 -36.14 53.44
N LEU A 389 3.56 -35.64 54.43
CA LEU A 389 2.58 -34.58 54.22
C LEU A 389 3.24 -33.26 53.78
N THR A 390 4.43 -32.96 54.31
CA THR A 390 5.20 -31.77 53.92
C THR A 390 5.66 -31.86 52.47
N PHE A 391 6.13 -33.03 52.05
CA PHE A 391 6.54 -33.30 50.67
C PHE A 391 5.34 -33.28 49.70
N ALA A 392 4.22 -33.90 50.07
CA ALA A 392 3.01 -33.99 49.22
C ALA A 392 2.26 -32.67 49.07
N LYS A 393 2.19 -31.82 50.11
CA LYS A 393 1.48 -30.54 50.05
C LYS A 393 2.24 -29.44 49.31
N GLY A 394 3.53 -29.62 49.02
CA GLY A 394 4.32 -28.65 48.26
C GLY A 394 4.28 -27.24 48.87
N GLY A 395 4.23 -27.14 50.20
CA GLY A 395 4.16 -25.85 50.89
C GLY A 395 5.45 -25.05 50.67
N THR A 396 5.32 -23.73 50.63
CA THR A 396 6.48 -22.83 50.65
C THR A 396 7.37 -23.18 51.85
N PRO A 397 8.67 -23.45 51.64
CA PRO A 397 9.54 -23.95 52.71
C PRO A 397 9.54 -22.98 53.87
N VAL A 398 9.28 -23.48 55.08
CA VAL A 398 9.38 -22.69 56.31
C VAL A 398 10.85 -22.34 56.52
N LYS A 399 11.21 -21.09 56.18
CA LYS A 399 12.58 -20.58 56.35
C LYS A 399 12.83 -20.33 57.84
N LYS A 400 13.66 -21.15 58.46
CA LYS A 400 14.16 -20.96 59.83
C LYS A 400 15.68 -20.93 59.80
N LEU A 401 16.28 -20.17 60.72
CA LEU A 401 17.73 -20.13 60.90
C LEU A 401 18.18 -21.48 61.48
N ILE A 402 19.04 -22.20 60.77
CA ILE A 402 19.52 -23.53 61.14
C ILE A 402 21.04 -23.56 61.13
N LYS A 403 21.62 -24.41 61.98
CA LYS A 403 23.04 -24.73 61.89
C LYS A 403 23.27 -25.66 60.71
N LEU A 404 24.05 -25.21 59.74
CA LEU A 404 24.31 -25.96 58.51
C LEU A 404 24.95 -27.32 58.81
N ASN A 405 25.84 -27.39 59.80
CA ASN A 405 26.52 -28.63 60.17
C ASN A 405 25.56 -29.69 60.70
N ASP A 406 24.49 -29.30 61.41
CA ASP A 406 23.47 -30.22 61.90
C ASP A 406 22.63 -30.75 60.72
N LEU A 407 22.25 -29.88 59.77
CA LEU A 407 21.48 -30.29 58.58
C LEU A 407 22.27 -31.26 57.70
N ILE A 408 23.57 -31.02 57.48
CA ILE A 408 24.41 -31.88 56.65
C ILE A 408 24.60 -33.25 57.33
N ASN A 409 24.84 -33.28 58.64
CA ASN A 409 24.92 -34.53 59.39
C ASN A 409 23.60 -35.32 59.36
N ASP A 410 22.46 -34.65 59.60
CA ASP A 410 21.14 -35.29 59.56
C ASP A 410 20.81 -35.86 58.18
N SER A 411 21.13 -35.11 57.12
CA SER A 411 20.92 -35.54 55.73
C SER A 411 21.82 -36.71 55.34
N ALA A 412 23.09 -36.70 55.77
CA ALA A 412 24.02 -37.80 55.53
C ALA A 412 23.58 -39.06 56.29
N ASN A 413 23.21 -38.94 57.58
CA ASN A 413 22.65 -40.03 58.38
C ASN A 413 21.41 -40.65 57.74
N PHE A 414 20.50 -39.81 57.24
CA PHE A 414 19.30 -40.26 56.56
C PHE A 414 19.64 -41.04 55.27
N ALA A 415 20.48 -40.47 54.41
CA ALA A 415 20.86 -41.08 53.13
C ALA A 415 21.64 -42.39 53.29
N THR A 416 22.39 -42.55 54.39
CA THR A 416 23.16 -43.77 54.67
C THR A 416 22.44 -44.75 55.60
N SER A 417 21.22 -44.44 56.04
CA SER A 417 20.43 -45.35 56.86
C SER A 417 20.13 -46.63 56.06
N ASN A 418 20.42 -47.80 56.64
CA ASN A 418 20.28 -49.13 56.03
C ASN A 418 21.17 -49.47 54.81
N THR A 419 22.16 -48.65 54.43
CA THR A 419 23.02 -48.94 53.27
C THR A 419 24.36 -49.61 53.62
N GLY A 420 24.68 -49.79 54.91
CA GLY A 420 25.96 -50.33 55.36
C GLY A 420 27.16 -49.41 55.12
N VAL A 421 26.91 -48.17 54.69
CA VAL A 421 27.93 -47.16 54.37
C VAL A 421 28.23 -46.31 55.60
N THR A 422 29.50 -46.24 55.98
CA THR A 422 30.00 -45.27 56.97
C THR A 422 30.56 -44.04 56.28
N TYR A 423 30.28 -42.86 56.81
CA TYR A 423 30.76 -41.60 56.29
C TYR A 423 31.46 -40.77 57.39
N LYS A 424 32.31 -39.83 56.97
CA LYS A 424 32.93 -38.83 57.84
C LYS A 424 32.78 -37.47 57.17
N LEU A 425 32.21 -36.51 57.89
CA LEU A 425 32.08 -35.13 57.42
C LEU A 425 33.18 -34.29 58.07
N ASP A 426 33.88 -33.51 57.26
CA ASP A 426 34.83 -32.49 57.71
C ASP A 426 34.18 -31.14 57.47
N LEU A 427 33.59 -30.59 58.54
CA LEU A 427 32.81 -29.36 58.50
C LEU A 427 33.50 -28.38 59.46
N GLU A 428 34.14 -27.36 58.91
CA GLU A 428 34.79 -26.28 59.69
C GLU A 428 33.77 -25.44 60.50
#